data_AF-A0AB35Y601-F1
#
_entry.id   AF-A0AB35Y601-F1
#
_cell.length_a   1.000
_cell.length_b   1.000
_cell.length_c   1.000
_cell.angle_alpha   90.00
_cell.angle_beta   90.00
_cell.angle_gamma   90.00
#
_symmetry.space_group_name_H-M   'P 1'
#
loop_
_entity.id
_entity.type
_entity.pdbx_description
1 polymer ?
#
loop_
_entity_poly.entity_id
_entity_poly.type
_entity_poly.pdbx_seq_one_letter_code
_entity_poly.pdbx_strand_id
1 'polypeptide(L)'
;MDRKKLEQLIFDTCSVEPDYPWMDTPESAVFRHPGNRKWFALVTTVSRSKLGLPGKQSVDIVNLKCDPLLIGSLRMEPGFYPAYHMNKDNWITAALDGSARDDTIRMLLEMSYAATVPKLRKKPRPSAACPCHDCVGCAARKK
;
A
#
# COMPACT_ATOMS: atom_id res chain seq x y z
N MET A 1 -3.30 -4.35 -18.75
CA MET A 1 -4.33 -3.77 -17.87
C MET A 1 -4.43 -2.28 -18.19
N ASP A 2 -5.62 -1.69 -18.25
CA ASP A 2 -5.82 -0.24 -18.35
C ASP A 2 -6.44 0.34 -17.07
N ARG A 3 -6.52 1.68 -16.99
CA ARG A 3 -7.08 2.39 -15.82
C ARG A 3 -8.51 1.95 -15.49
N LYS A 4 -9.42 1.93 -16.46
CA LYS A 4 -10.84 1.60 -16.21
C LYS A 4 -10.99 0.16 -15.72
N LYS A 5 -10.23 -0.76 -16.29
CA LYS A 5 -10.23 -2.17 -15.90
C LYS A 5 -9.66 -2.35 -14.49
N LEU A 6 -8.64 -1.59 -14.11
CA LEU A 6 -8.11 -1.58 -12.75
C LEU A 6 -9.14 -1.02 -11.75
N GLU A 7 -9.80 0.09 -12.07
CA GLU A 7 -10.83 0.71 -11.22
C GLU A 7 -12.00 -0.26 -10.97
N GLN A 8 -12.49 -0.90 -12.04
CA GLN A 8 -13.52 -1.94 -11.94
C GLN A 8 -13.06 -3.12 -11.08
N LEU A 9 -11.82 -3.59 -11.29
CA LEU A 9 -11.24 -4.68 -10.50
C LEU A 9 -11.21 -4.35 -9.00
N ILE A 10 -10.82 -3.12 -8.64
CA ILE A 10 -10.78 -2.68 -7.24
C ILE A 10 -12.20 -2.64 -6.67
N PHE A 11 -13.17 -2.13 -7.42
CA PHE A 11 -14.55 -2.11 -6.98
C PHE A 11 -15.11 -3.53 -6.77
N ASP A 12 -14.89 -4.43 -7.73
CA ASP A 12 -15.40 -5.81 -7.68
C ASP A 12 -14.77 -6.63 -6.55
N THR A 13 -13.48 -6.43 -6.29
CA THR A 13 -12.72 -7.26 -5.32
C THR A 13 -12.76 -6.68 -3.92
N CYS A 14 -12.72 -5.34 -3.79
CA CYS A 14 -12.54 -4.65 -2.52
C CYS A 14 -13.75 -3.82 -2.10
N SER A 15 -14.72 -3.57 -2.99
CA SER A 15 -15.85 -2.65 -2.79
C SER A 15 -15.41 -1.26 -2.32
N VAL A 16 -14.32 -0.75 -2.91
CA VAL A 16 -13.75 0.58 -2.62
C VAL A 16 -13.84 1.46 -3.85
N GLU A 17 -14.36 2.67 -3.67
CA GLU A 17 -14.39 3.72 -4.68
C GLU A 17 -13.11 4.58 -4.65
N PRO A 18 -12.74 5.22 -5.78
CA PRO A 18 -11.61 6.14 -5.82
C PRO A 18 -11.88 7.44 -5.06
N ASP A 19 -10.88 7.91 -4.31
CA ASP A 19 -10.85 9.24 -3.72
C ASP A 19 -9.88 10.15 -4.50
N TYR A 20 -10.22 11.44 -4.68
CA TYR A 20 -9.43 12.42 -5.43
C TYR A 20 -8.92 13.54 -4.51
N PRO A 21 -7.79 13.36 -3.82
CA PRO A 21 -7.38 14.26 -2.75
C PRO A 21 -6.68 15.55 -3.24
N TRP A 22 -6.30 15.61 -4.52
CA TRP A 22 -5.53 16.73 -5.09
C TRP A 22 -6.40 17.55 -6.05
N MET A 23 -6.32 18.88 -5.94
CA MET A 23 -7.04 19.80 -6.83
C MET A 23 -6.29 20.07 -8.14
N ASP A 24 -4.96 20.03 -8.08
CA ASP A 24 -4.03 20.30 -9.17
C ASP A 24 -3.86 19.12 -10.13
N THR A 25 -4.15 17.90 -9.68
CA THR A 25 -4.19 16.68 -10.50
C THR A 25 -5.50 15.93 -10.27
N PRO A 26 -6.64 16.44 -10.79
CA PRO A 26 -7.97 15.88 -10.54
C PRO A 26 -8.14 14.46 -11.11
N GLU A 27 -7.28 14.04 -12.02
CA GLU A 27 -7.23 12.68 -12.56
C GLU A 27 -6.53 11.66 -11.64
N SER A 28 -5.81 12.12 -10.61
CA SER A 28 -5.09 11.23 -9.70
C SER A 28 -6.01 10.71 -8.61
N ALA A 29 -6.13 9.39 -8.51
CA ALA A 29 -7.03 8.70 -7.60
C ALA A 29 -6.26 7.89 -6.57
N VAL A 30 -6.70 7.92 -5.31
CA VAL A 30 -6.21 7.04 -4.25
C VAL A 30 -7.31 6.07 -3.83
N PHE A 31 -6.93 4.82 -3.59
CA PHE A 31 -7.81 3.79 -3.04
C PHE A 31 -7.35 3.47 -1.64
N ARG A 32 -8.27 3.57 -0.68
CA ARG A 32 -7.95 3.44 0.74
C ARG A 32 -9.03 2.72 1.51
N HIS A 33 -8.62 2.01 2.55
CA HIS A 33 -9.54 1.31 3.44
C HIS A 33 -10.47 2.30 4.16
N PRO A 34 -11.79 2.09 4.18
CA PRO A 34 -12.71 2.96 4.92
C PRO A 34 -12.37 3.04 6.41
N GLY A 35 -11.95 1.92 7.02
CA GLY A 35 -11.73 1.82 8.47
C GLY A 35 -10.47 2.47 9.02
N ASN A 36 -9.40 2.62 8.23
CA ASN A 36 -8.14 3.23 8.69
C ASN A 36 -7.56 4.30 7.74
N ARG A 37 -8.23 4.55 6.61
CA ARG A 37 -7.86 5.50 5.56
C ARG A 37 -6.45 5.31 4.95
N LYS A 38 -5.81 4.15 5.20
CA LYS A 38 -4.52 3.80 4.58
C LYS A 38 -4.71 3.45 3.13
N TRP A 39 -3.83 3.99 2.30
CA TRP A 39 -3.82 3.76 0.87
C TRP A 39 -3.27 2.37 0.57
N PHE A 40 -3.87 1.70 -0.41
CA PHE A 40 -3.38 0.45 -0.98
C PHE A 40 -3.16 0.55 -2.48
N ALA A 41 -3.75 1.54 -3.15
CA ALA A 41 -3.42 1.86 -4.53
C ALA A 41 -3.43 3.37 -4.74
N LEU A 42 -2.56 3.86 -5.62
CA LEU A 42 -2.58 5.23 -6.12
C LEU A 42 -2.46 5.15 -7.64
N VAL A 43 -3.46 5.64 -8.35
CA VAL A 43 -3.50 5.73 -9.80
C VAL A 43 -3.24 7.18 -10.21
N THR A 44 -2.29 7.40 -11.09
CA THR A 44 -1.94 8.75 -11.57
C THR A 44 -1.38 8.67 -12.99
N THR A 45 -1.36 9.80 -13.68
CA THR A 45 -0.85 9.91 -15.05
C THR A 45 0.50 10.62 -15.01
N VAL A 46 1.53 10.00 -15.59
CA VAL A 46 2.90 10.55 -15.59
C VAL A 46 3.50 10.55 -16.99
N SER A 47 4.45 11.44 -17.25
CA SER A 47 5.27 11.31 -18.47
C SER A 47 6.13 10.05 -18.40
N ARG A 48 6.24 9.32 -19.51
CA ARG A 48 7.11 8.13 -19.66
C ARG A 48 8.55 8.39 -19.20
N SER A 49 9.06 9.59 -19.44
CA SER A 49 10.39 10.03 -18.96
C SER A 49 10.58 9.91 -17.45
N LYS A 50 9.52 10.11 -16.65
CA LYS A 50 9.56 9.95 -15.18
C LYS A 50 9.72 8.50 -14.73
N LEU A 51 9.43 7.54 -15.61
CA LEU A 51 9.67 6.11 -15.40
C LEU A 51 11.01 5.64 -15.99
N GLY A 52 11.81 6.55 -16.57
CA GLY A 52 13.04 6.20 -17.29
C GLY A 52 12.80 5.65 -18.70
N LEU A 53 11.59 5.79 -19.24
CA LEU A 53 11.25 5.36 -20.59
C LEU A 53 11.48 6.49 -21.61
N PRO A 54 11.81 6.16 -22.87
CA PRO A 54 11.91 7.17 -23.92
C PRO A 54 10.54 7.76 -24.27
N GLY A 55 10.57 9.02 -24.73
CA GLY A 55 9.39 9.75 -25.19
C GLY A 55 8.77 10.69 -24.16
N LYS A 56 7.96 11.63 -24.66
CA LYS A 56 7.25 12.64 -23.85
C LYS A 56 5.80 12.28 -23.55
N GLN A 57 5.31 11.19 -24.13
CA GLN A 57 3.93 10.72 -23.96
C GLN A 57 3.63 10.44 -22.50
N SER A 58 2.37 10.63 -22.12
CA SER A 58 1.87 10.28 -20.79
C SER A 58 1.45 8.82 -20.74
N VAL A 59 1.55 8.22 -19.56
CA VAL A 59 1.14 6.86 -19.25
C VAL A 59 0.45 6.84 -17.90
N ASP A 60 -0.66 6.10 -17.82
CA ASP A 60 -1.31 5.82 -16.55
C ASP A 60 -0.50 4.77 -15.79
N ILE A 61 -0.32 5.00 -14.50
CA ILE A 61 0.40 4.11 -13.60
C ILE A 61 -0.42 3.82 -12.37
N VAL A 62 -0.14 2.68 -11.73
CA VAL A 62 -0.60 2.38 -10.37
C VAL A 62 0.58 2.11 -9.46
N ASN A 63 0.59 2.76 -8.30
CA ASN A 63 1.46 2.41 -7.18
C ASN A 63 0.73 1.43 -6.27
N LEU A 64 1.38 0.31 -5.97
CA LEU A 64 0.86 -0.72 -5.07
C LEU A 64 1.89 -0.97 -3.96
N LYS A 65 1.41 -1.21 -2.75
CA LYS A 65 2.26 -1.64 -1.65
C LYS A 65 2.76 -3.05 -1.94
N CYS A 66 4.05 -3.29 -1.78
CA CYS A 66 4.69 -4.54 -2.13
C CYS A 66 5.69 -4.94 -1.04
N ASP A 67 5.86 -6.25 -0.85
CA ASP A 67 6.88 -6.78 0.06
C ASP A 67 8.27 -6.49 -0.51
N PRO A 68 9.21 -5.94 0.30
CA PRO A 68 10.60 -5.72 -0.12
C PRO A 68 11.25 -6.94 -0.79
N LEU A 69 10.89 -8.16 -0.37
CA LEU A 69 11.41 -9.41 -0.92
C LEU A 69 10.97 -9.67 -2.37
N LEU A 70 9.82 -9.12 -2.79
CA LEU A 70 9.27 -9.32 -4.14
C LEU A 70 9.69 -8.20 -5.12
N ILE A 71 9.98 -7.00 -4.61
CA ILE A 71 10.25 -5.81 -5.44
C ILE A 71 11.41 -6.05 -6.42
N GLY A 72 12.47 -6.73 -5.99
CA GLY A 72 13.62 -7.04 -6.85
C GLY A 72 13.22 -7.82 -8.10
N SER A 73 12.51 -8.95 -7.91
CA SER A 73 12.08 -9.82 -8.99
C SER A 73 11.04 -9.15 -9.89
N LEU A 74 10.07 -8.44 -9.30
CA LEU A 74 9.01 -7.77 -10.07
C LEU A 74 9.56 -6.66 -10.97
N ARG A 75 10.64 -5.98 -10.58
CA ARG A 75 11.28 -4.97 -11.42
C ARG A 75 12.00 -5.53 -12.64
N MET A 76 12.20 -6.85 -12.72
CA MET A 76 12.72 -7.52 -13.90
C MET A 76 11.60 -7.87 -14.90
N GLU A 77 10.34 -7.81 -14.48
CA GLU A 77 9.19 -8.06 -15.33
C GLU A 77 8.83 -6.80 -16.16
N PRO A 78 8.36 -6.96 -17.40
CA PRO A 78 7.91 -5.84 -18.22
C PRO A 78 6.80 -5.04 -17.54
N GLY A 79 6.87 -3.71 -17.66
CA GLY A 79 5.83 -2.81 -17.16
C GLY A 79 5.91 -2.48 -15.67
N PHE A 80 6.95 -2.94 -14.96
CA PHE A 80 7.17 -2.63 -13.55
C PHE A 80 8.38 -1.70 -13.35
N TYR A 81 8.23 -0.72 -12.46
CA TYR A 81 9.19 0.35 -12.24
C TYR A 81 9.36 0.63 -10.74
N PRO A 82 10.46 1.29 -10.33
CA PRO A 82 10.58 1.83 -8.98
C PRO A 82 9.39 2.72 -8.63
N ALA A 83 8.97 2.71 -7.37
CA ALA A 83 7.83 3.49 -6.91
C ALA A 83 7.95 4.98 -7.27
N TYR A 84 6.92 5.52 -7.93
CA TYR A 84 6.79 6.95 -8.22
C TYR A 84 6.17 7.68 -7.02
N HIS A 85 6.82 8.72 -6.50
CA HIS A 85 6.37 9.52 -5.32
C HIS A 85 6.14 8.74 -4.01
N MET A 86 6.33 7.42 -3.98
CA MET A 86 6.16 6.55 -2.81
C MET A 86 7.51 5.96 -2.39
N ASN A 87 7.56 5.35 -1.19
CA ASN A 87 8.75 4.68 -0.70
C ASN A 87 9.08 3.45 -1.58
N LYS A 88 10.22 3.48 -2.26
CA LYS A 88 10.68 2.46 -3.23
C LYS A 88 10.99 1.10 -2.62
N ASP A 89 11.12 1.00 -1.30
CA ASP A 89 11.39 -0.25 -0.60
C ASP A 89 10.11 -1.01 -0.23
N ASN A 90 8.96 -0.33 -0.27
CA ASN A 90 7.68 -0.90 0.17
C ASN A 90 6.55 -0.70 -0.85
N TRP A 91 6.85 -0.08 -1.98
CA TRP A 91 5.90 0.21 -3.04
C TRP A 91 6.56 -0.11 -4.38
N ILE A 92 5.72 -0.41 -5.36
CA ILE A 92 6.11 -0.63 -6.75
C ILE A 92 5.14 0.08 -7.67
N THR A 93 5.64 0.53 -8.83
CA THR A 93 4.83 1.14 -9.88
C THR A 93 4.61 0.13 -11.00
N ALA A 94 3.37 -0.06 -11.43
CA ALA A 94 3.03 -0.79 -12.66
C ALA A 94 2.45 0.18 -13.70
N ALA A 95 2.87 0.05 -14.95
CA ALA A 95 2.28 0.79 -16.08
C ALA A 95 0.97 0.15 -16.54
N LEU A 96 -0.04 0.98 -16.76
CA LEU A 96 -1.38 0.60 -17.23
C LEU A 96 -1.51 0.81 -18.76
N ASP A 97 -0.45 0.51 -19.49
CA ASP A 97 -0.39 0.57 -20.97
C ASP A 97 -0.42 -0.84 -21.61
N GLY A 98 -0.70 -1.87 -20.81
CA GLY A 98 -0.70 -3.26 -21.25
C GLY A 98 0.66 -3.98 -21.19
N SER A 99 1.75 -3.28 -20.82
CA SER A 99 3.07 -3.93 -20.69
C SER A 99 3.16 -4.87 -19.47
N ALA A 100 2.52 -4.51 -18.36
CA ALA A 100 2.42 -5.37 -17.18
C ALA A 100 1.27 -6.38 -17.32
N ARG A 101 1.54 -7.64 -16.96
CA ARG A 101 0.56 -8.73 -16.97
C ARG A 101 -0.59 -8.46 -16.01
N ASP A 102 -1.83 -8.62 -16.49
CA ASP A 102 -3.05 -8.38 -15.70
C ASP A 102 -3.10 -9.22 -14.42
N ASP A 103 -2.71 -10.49 -14.50
CA ASP A 103 -2.70 -11.40 -13.34
C ASP A 103 -1.72 -10.93 -12.26
N THR A 104 -0.57 -10.40 -12.66
CA THR A 104 0.44 -9.88 -11.72
C THR A 104 -0.07 -8.62 -11.04
N ILE A 105 -0.74 -7.73 -11.77
CA ILE A 105 -1.38 -6.53 -11.19
C ILE A 105 -2.48 -6.92 -10.20
N ARG A 106 -3.32 -7.91 -10.55
CA ARG A 106 -4.38 -8.44 -9.65
C ARG A 106 -3.76 -8.99 -8.36
N MET A 107 -2.75 -9.85 -8.48
CA MET A 107 -2.04 -10.43 -7.33
C MET A 107 -1.42 -9.33 -6.45
N LEU A 108 -0.78 -8.33 -7.04
CA LEU A 108 -0.19 -7.21 -6.30
C LEU A 108 -1.24 -6.34 -5.62
N LEU A 109 -2.39 -6.14 -6.26
CA LEU A 109 -3.50 -5.40 -5.67
C LEU A 109 -4.03 -6.10 -4.42
N GLU A 110 -4.27 -7.41 -4.50
CA GLU A 110 -4.73 -8.22 -3.36
C GLU A 110 -3.72 -8.19 -2.21
N MET A 111 -2.43 -8.37 -2.51
CA MET A 111 -1.36 -8.28 -1.52
C MET A 111 -1.28 -6.88 -0.89
N SER A 112 -1.36 -5.83 -1.69
CA SER A 112 -1.33 -4.45 -1.22
C SER A 112 -2.51 -4.12 -0.31
N TYR A 113 -3.71 -4.57 -0.70
CA TYR A 113 -4.93 -4.43 0.09
C TYR A 113 -4.75 -5.14 1.44
N ALA A 114 -4.38 -6.42 1.44
CA ALA A 114 -4.16 -7.21 2.65
C ALA A 114 -3.09 -6.61 3.58
N ALA A 115 -1.98 -6.09 3.02
CA ALA A 115 -0.88 -5.48 3.77
C ALA A 115 -1.27 -4.16 4.48
N THR A 116 -2.42 -3.59 4.16
CA THR A 116 -2.89 -2.29 4.66
C THR A 116 -4.23 -2.34 5.38
N VAL A 117 -4.88 -3.51 5.43
CA VAL A 117 -6.11 -3.76 6.21
C VAL A 117 -5.92 -3.31 7.67
N PRO A 118 -6.96 -2.72 8.31
CA PRO A 118 -6.93 -2.43 9.74
C PRO A 118 -6.64 -3.70 10.56
N LYS A 119 -5.51 -3.72 11.28
CA LYS A 119 -5.25 -4.79 12.26
C LYS A 119 -6.19 -4.58 13.45
N LEU A 120 -6.95 -5.61 13.82
CA LEU A 120 -7.68 -5.60 15.09
C LEU A 120 -6.66 -5.35 16.20
N ARG A 121 -6.85 -4.27 16.97
CA ARG A 121 -6.01 -4.01 18.14
C ARG A 121 -6.21 -5.17 19.10
N LYS A 122 -5.22 -6.05 19.23
CA LYS A 122 -5.20 -7.01 20.34
C LYS A 122 -5.26 -6.18 21.62
N LYS A 123 -6.29 -6.39 22.47
CA LYS A 123 -6.34 -5.78 23.80
C LYS A 123 -4.98 -6.06 24.47
N PRO A 124 -4.34 -5.07 25.11
CA PRO A 124 -3.17 -5.35 25.93
C PRO A 124 -3.56 -6.48 26.88
N ARG A 125 -2.81 -7.58 26.88
CA ARG A 125 -2.95 -8.56 27.97
C ARG A 125 -2.72 -7.77 29.26
N PRO A 126 -3.61 -7.83 30.26
CA PRO A 126 -3.33 -7.21 31.55
C PRO A 126 -1.94 -7.68 31.96
N SER A 127 -1.05 -6.74 32.29
CA SER A 127 0.30 -7.09 32.71
C SER A 127 0.15 -8.09 33.84
N ALA A 128 0.80 -9.25 33.73
CA ALA A 128 0.86 -10.19 34.83
C ALA A 128 1.36 -9.41 36.05
N ALA A 129 0.47 -9.15 37.01
CA ALA A 129 0.88 -8.73 38.33
C ALA A 129 1.86 -9.80 38.79
N CYS A 130 3.10 -9.40 39.11
CA CYS A 130 4.03 -10.32 39.75
C CYS A 130 3.34 -10.85 41.01
N PRO A 131 3.20 -12.17 41.18
CA PRO A 131 2.94 -12.71 42.50
C PRO A 131 4.23 -12.49 43.30
N CYS A 132 4.27 -11.42 44.08
CA CYS A 132 5.28 -11.24 45.10
C CYS A 132 5.10 -12.33 46.16
N HIS A 133 5.71 -13.49 45.93
CA HIS A 133 6.10 -14.39 47.00
C HIS A 133 7.42 -13.88 47.58
N ASP A 134 7.36 -13.52 48.85
CA ASP A 134 8.50 -13.35 49.77
C ASP A 134 9.45 -12.16 49.52
N CYS A 135 9.04 -10.98 49.99
CA CYS A 135 9.97 -9.97 50.48
C CYS A 135 9.70 -9.70 51.96
N VAL A 136 10.48 -10.36 52.82
CA VAL A 136 10.59 -10.02 54.24
C VAL A 136 11.14 -8.59 54.33
N GLY A 137 10.38 -7.69 54.95
CA GLY A 137 10.90 -6.39 55.38
C GLY A 137 10.32 -5.15 54.68
N CYS A 138 9.01 -4.95 54.72
CA CYS A 138 8.42 -3.64 54.47
C CYS A 138 8.22 -2.92 55.82
N ALA A 139 9.26 -2.24 56.29
CA ALA A 139 9.18 -1.36 57.45
C ALA A 139 8.55 -0.02 57.02
N ALA A 140 7.32 0.22 57.47
CA ALA A 140 6.66 1.50 57.38
C ALA A 140 7.50 2.60 58.06
N ARG A 141 7.76 3.71 57.37
CA ARG A 141 8.11 4.99 58.01
C ARG A 141 7.05 6.03 57.69
N LYS A 142 6.24 6.30 58.72
CA LYS A 142 5.48 7.54 58.87
C LYS A 142 6.44 8.69 59.13
N LYS A 143 6.23 9.82 58.47
CA LYS A 143 6.32 11.17 59.03
C LYS A 143 5.22 12.00 58.41
#